data_AF-Q9BDE7-F1
#
_entry.id   AF-Q9BDE7-F1
#
_cell.length_a   1.000
_cell.length_b   1.000
_cell.length_c   1.000
_cell.angle_alpha   90.00
_cell.angle_beta   90.00
_cell.angle_gamma   90.00
#
_symmetry.space_group_name_H-M   'P 1'
#
loop_
_entity.id
_entity.type
_entity.pdbx_description
1 polymer ?
#
loop_
_entity_poly.entity_id
_entity_poly.type
_entity_poly.pdbx_seq_one_letter_code
_entity_poly.pdbx_strand_id
1 'polypeptide(L)'
;GSPVFIAFRSSTKKSVQYDDVPEYKNRLSLSENYTLSISNAKISDEKRFVCMLVTEDNVFEAPTVVKVSKQPSKPEIVSKAPFLETEKLKKLGECISKDSYPDGNITWYRNGK
;
A
#
# COMPACT_ATOMS: atom_id res chain seq x y z
N GLY A 1 3.40 0.87 -20.28
CA GLY A 1 2.90 2.25 -20.16
C GLY A 1 4.08 3.19 -20.18
N SER A 2 3.91 4.41 -20.69
CA SER A 2 4.95 5.43 -20.69
C SER A 2 5.36 5.80 -19.25
N PRO A 3 6.64 6.14 -19.00
CA PRO A 3 7.08 6.62 -17.69
C PRO A 3 6.36 7.93 -17.33
N VAL A 4 5.97 8.06 -16.06
CA VAL A 4 5.35 9.27 -15.51
C VAL A 4 6.34 9.88 -14.53
N PHE A 5 6.79 11.10 -14.82
CA PHE A 5 7.63 11.88 -13.92
C PHE A 5 6.74 12.52 -12.84
N ILE A 6 7.25 12.59 -11.61
CA ILE A 6 6.47 13.05 -10.44
C ILE A 6 7.21 14.09 -9.61
N ALA A 7 8.54 14.08 -9.63
CA ALA A 7 9.38 15.04 -8.92
C ALA A 7 10.74 15.16 -9.60
N PHE A 8 11.29 16.37 -9.57
CA PHE A 8 12.61 16.70 -10.11
C PHE A 8 13.32 17.71 -9.21
N ARG A 9 14.64 17.55 -9.03
CA ARG A 9 15.49 18.51 -8.34
C ARG A 9 16.82 18.65 -9.08
N SER A 10 17.15 19.88 -9.48
CA SER A 10 18.46 20.20 -10.03
C SER A 10 19.52 20.24 -8.92
N SER A 11 20.76 19.82 -9.21
CA SER A 11 21.90 20.01 -8.31
C SER A 11 22.20 21.49 -8.04
N THR A 12 21.90 22.36 -9.00
CA THR A 12 22.16 23.80 -8.93
C THR A 12 21.03 24.62 -8.30
N LYS A 13 19.85 24.01 -8.04
CA LYS A 13 18.70 24.69 -7.46
C LYS A 13 18.23 23.97 -6.19
N LYS A 14 17.89 24.74 -5.17
CA LYS A 14 17.34 24.18 -3.92
C LYS A 14 15.86 23.80 -4.04
N SER A 15 15.13 24.38 -4.99
CA SER A 15 13.71 24.10 -5.16
C SER A 15 13.48 22.75 -5.84
N VAL A 16 12.47 22.04 -5.34
CA VAL A 16 11.94 20.83 -5.98
C VAL A 16 10.81 21.25 -6.90
N GLN A 17 10.78 20.67 -8.10
CA GLN A 17 9.64 20.76 -9.01
C GLN A 17 8.85 19.46 -8.93
N TYR A 18 7.52 19.59 -8.82
CA TYR A 18 6.60 18.46 -8.84
C TYR A 18 5.73 18.58 -10.08
N ASP A 19 5.57 17.48 -10.80
CA ASP A 19 4.66 17.44 -11.94
C ASP A 19 3.22 17.37 -11.46
N ASP A 20 2.30 17.86 -12.30
CA ASP A 20 0.86 17.85 -12.00
C ASP A 20 0.28 16.45 -12.22
N VAL A 21 0.59 15.56 -11.28
CA VAL A 21 0.04 14.21 -11.21
C VAL A 21 -0.99 14.17 -10.09
N PRO A 22 -2.30 14.16 -10.40
CA PRO A 22 -3.37 14.30 -9.41
C PRO A 22 -3.30 13.29 -8.25
N GLU A 23 -2.83 12.07 -8.52
CA GLU A 23 -2.67 11.00 -7.52
C GLU A 23 -1.70 11.38 -6.37
N TYR A 24 -0.71 12.21 -6.67
CA TYR A 24 0.39 12.60 -5.79
C TYR A 24 0.33 14.04 -5.30
N LYS A 25 -0.70 14.80 -5.70
CA LYS A 25 -0.92 16.18 -5.27
C LYS A 25 -0.86 16.30 -3.74
N ASN A 26 0.01 17.18 -3.24
CA ASN A 26 0.25 17.43 -1.82
C ASN A 26 0.77 16.23 -1.00
N ARG A 27 1.27 15.18 -1.65
CA ARG A 27 1.76 13.96 -0.99
C ARG A 27 3.26 13.73 -1.12
N LEU A 28 3.93 14.44 -2.03
CA LEU A 28 5.35 14.23 -2.32
C LEU A 28 6.22 15.20 -1.51
N SER A 29 7.35 14.68 -1.03
CA SER A 29 8.50 15.50 -0.67
C SER A 29 9.78 14.84 -1.18
N LEU A 30 10.69 15.65 -1.73
CA LEU A 30 12.01 15.21 -2.17
C LEU A 30 13.09 15.91 -1.34
N SER A 31 13.84 15.13 -0.59
CA SER A 31 14.90 15.65 0.30
C SER A 31 16.20 15.99 -0.45
N GLU A 32 17.19 16.56 0.26
CA GLU A 32 18.47 16.99 -0.35
C GLU A 32 19.34 15.85 -0.85
N ASN A 33 19.20 14.66 -0.26
CA ASN A 33 19.88 13.45 -0.71
C ASN A 33 19.06 12.67 -1.75
N TYR A 34 18.06 13.30 -2.37
CA TYR A 34 17.18 12.72 -3.38
C TYR A 34 16.27 11.58 -2.89
N THR A 35 16.07 11.44 -1.57
CA THR A 35 15.06 10.51 -1.04
C THR A 35 13.67 11.08 -1.29
N LEU A 36 12.86 10.34 -2.04
CA LEU A 36 11.44 10.62 -2.28
C LEU A 36 10.60 10.04 -1.14
N SER A 37 9.79 10.89 -0.52
CA SER A 37 8.81 10.50 0.50
C SER A 37 7.41 10.73 -0.05
N ILE A 38 6.53 9.73 0.11
CA ILE A 38 5.12 9.79 -0.28
C ILE A 38 4.28 9.66 0.99
N SER A 39 3.58 10.73 1.37
CA SER A 39 2.72 10.74 2.55
C SER A 39 1.34 10.15 2.27
N ASN A 40 0.64 9.73 3.33
CA ASN A 40 -0.69 9.11 3.25
C ASN A 40 -0.70 7.95 2.24
N ALA A 41 0.09 6.90 2.51
CA ALA A 41 0.26 5.76 1.62
C ALA A 41 -1.09 5.15 1.19
N LYS A 42 -1.23 4.86 -0.10
CA LYS A 42 -2.40 4.27 -0.74
C LYS A 42 -2.01 2.97 -1.42
N ILE A 43 -2.97 2.06 -1.57
CA ILE A 43 -2.78 0.81 -2.32
C ILE A 43 -2.25 1.08 -3.75
N SER A 44 -2.68 2.18 -4.38
CA SER A 44 -2.21 2.57 -5.71
C SER A 44 -0.74 2.98 -5.76
N ASP A 45 -0.07 3.20 -4.63
CA ASP A 45 1.38 3.45 -4.58
C ASP A 45 2.20 2.15 -4.65
N GLU A 46 1.57 0.97 -4.63
CA GLU A 46 2.25 -0.31 -4.87
C GLU A 46 2.68 -0.41 -6.34
N LYS A 47 3.84 0.20 -6.63
CA LYS A 47 4.40 0.39 -7.96
C LYS A 47 5.92 0.32 -7.91
N ARG A 48 6.54 0.22 -9.09
CA ARG A 48 7.97 0.41 -9.28
C ARG A 48 8.26 1.90 -9.48
N PHE A 49 9.04 2.48 -8.59
CA PHE A 49 9.61 3.83 -8.73
C PHE A 49 11.04 3.73 -9.23
N VAL A 50 11.50 4.72 -9.99
CA VAL A 50 12.88 4.77 -10.49
C VAL A 50 13.46 6.13 -10.11
N CYS A 51 14.55 6.13 -9.35
CA CYS A 51 15.36 7.31 -9.16
C CYS A 51 16.29 7.45 -10.36
N MET A 52 16.22 8.60 -11.05
CA MET A 52 17.10 8.92 -12.17
C MET A 52 18.04 10.06 -11.77
N LEU A 53 19.34 9.80 -11.79
CA LEU A 53 20.37 10.82 -11.61
C LEU A 53 20.99 11.12 -12.96
N VAL A 54 20.84 12.36 -13.43
CA VAL A 54 21.35 12.82 -14.72
C VAL A 54 22.59 13.69 -14.49
N THR A 55 23.70 13.34 -15.13
CA THR A 55 24.94 14.11 -15.19
C THR A 55 25.14 14.67 -16.60
N GLU A 56 26.20 15.44 -16.84
CA GLU A 56 26.51 15.98 -18.18
C GLU A 56 26.79 14.88 -19.20
N ASP A 57 27.33 13.75 -18.74
CA ASP A 57 27.87 12.66 -19.55
C ASP A 57 27.07 11.35 -19.42
N ASN A 58 26.17 11.22 -18.43
CA ASN A 58 25.53 9.95 -18.15
C ASN A 58 24.15 10.08 -17.46
N VAL A 59 23.43 8.96 -17.43
CA VAL A 59 22.19 8.77 -16.67
C VAL A 59 22.31 7.50 -15.83
N PHE A 60 22.09 7.62 -14.53
CA PHE A 60 22.08 6.51 -13.59
C PHE A 60 20.64 6.25 -13.12
N GLU A 61 20.20 5.01 -13.20
CA GLU A 61 18.85 4.60 -12.76
C GLU A 61 18.93 3.62 -11.57
N ALA A 62 18.16 3.90 -10.53
CA ALA A 62 18.01 3.03 -9.37
C ALA A 62 16.52 2.72 -9.12
N PRO A 63 16.03 1.54 -9.51
CA PRO A 63 14.63 1.16 -9.32
C PRO A 63 14.34 0.60 -7.92
N THR A 64 13.17 0.93 -7.38
CA THR A 64 12.64 0.42 -6.11
C THR A 64 11.20 -0.04 -6.30
N VAL A 65 10.88 -1.27 -5.88
CA VAL A 65 9.49 -1.76 -5.84
C VAL A 65 8.91 -1.46 -4.47
N VAL A 66 7.87 -0.63 -4.42
CA VAL A 66 7.15 -0.30 -3.19
C VAL A 66 6.05 -1.33 -2.97
N LYS A 67 5.92 -1.80 -1.73
CA LYS A 67 4.81 -2.64 -1.27
C LYS A 67 4.00 -1.88 -0.24
N VAL A 68 2.68 -2.04 -0.30
CA VAL A 68 1.75 -1.38 0.62
C VAL A 68 1.01 -2.45 1.41
N SER A 69 0.81 -2.21 2.70
CA SER A 69 0.03 -3.09 3.55
C SER A 69 -0.96 -2.31 4.39
N LYS A 70 -2.18 -2.82 4.50
CA LYS A 70 -3.24 -2.28 5.37
C LYS A 70 -3.71 -3.38 6.31
N GLN A 71 -3.62 -3.09 7.61
CA GLN A 71 -4.09 -4.01 8.64
C GLN A 71 -5.61 -4.17 8.55
N PRO A 72 -6.13 -5.40 8.58
CA PRO A 72 -7.56 -5.62 8.55
C PRO A 72 -8.25 -5.23 9.86
N SER A 73 -9.57 -5.09 9.82
CA SER A 73 -10.38 -4.96 11.03
C SER A 73 -10.24 -6.22 11.90
N LYS A 74 -10.39 -6.06 13.22
CA LYS A 74 -10.53 -7.21 14.12
C LYS A 74 -11.61 -8.16 13.57
N PRO A 75 -11.33 -9.47 13.43
CA PRO A 75 -12.33 -10.43 12.95
C PRO A 75 -13.52 -10.52 13.90
N GLU A 76 -14.73 -10.56 13.34
CA GLU A 76 -15.97 -10.69 14.09
C GLU A 76 -16.82 -11.84 13.54
N ILE A 77 -17.43 -12.60 14.44
CA ILE A 77 -18.41 -13.62 14.05
C ILE A 77 -19.79 -12.97 14.02
N VAL A 78 -20.38 -12.87 12.84
CA VAL A 78 -21.74 -12.36 12.60
C VAL A 78 -22.69 -13.49 12.18
N SER A 79 -23.97 -13.19 11.99
CA SER A 79 -24.97 -14.14 11.48
C SER A 79 -25.00 -15.46 12.28
N LYS A 80 -24.83 -15.36 13.60
CA LYS A 80 -24.67 -16.52 14.49
C LYS A 80 -25.94 -17.35 14.52
N ALA A 81 -25.79 -18.67 14.51
CA ALA A 81 -26.90 -19.57 14.80
C ALA A 81 -27.42 -19.32 16.23
N PRO A 82 -28.74 -19.21 16.44
CA PRO A 82 -29.29 -18.99 17.77
C PRO A 82 -29.06 -20.19 18.70
N PHE A 83 -29.03 -21.40 18.12
CA PHE A 83 -28.70 -22.64 18.82
C PHE A 83 -28.13 -23.67 17.83
N LEU A 84 -27.36 -24.60 18.37
CA LEU A 84 -26.80 -25.73 17.63
C LEU A 84 -27.56 -27.01 18.03
N GLU A 85 -27.87 -27.84 17.05
CA GLU A 85 -28.51 -29.15 17.27
C GLU A 85 -27.45 -30.23 17.09
N THR A 86 -27.44 -31.24 17.95
CA THR A 86 -26.60 -32.43 17.77
C THR A 86 -27.04 -33.19 16.52
N GLU A 87 -26.09 -33.86 15.86
CA GLU A 87 -26.34 -34.71 14.69
C GLU A 87 -26.89 -33.99 13.44
N LYS A 88 -26.93 -32.65 13.46
CA LYS A 88 -27.40 -31.83 12.34
C LYS A 88 -26.39 -30.77 11.95
N LEU A 89 -26.00 -30.77 10.67
CA LEU A 89 -25.11 -29.74 10.14
C LEU A 89 -25.84 -28.39 10.14
N LYS A 90 -25.27 -27.40 10.84
CA LYS A 90 -25.75 -26.01 10.84
C LYS A 90 -24.58 -25.06 10.63
N LYS A 91 -24.84 -23.98 9.89
CA LYS A 91 -23.94 -22.84 9.79
C LYS A 91 -23.82 -22.17 11.16
N LEU A 92 -22.62 -22.14 11.73
CA LEU A 92 -22.36 -21.53 13.04
C LEU A 92 -22.46 -19.99 12.99
N GLY A 93 -21.95 -19.41 11.92
CA GLY A 93 -21.91 -17.98 11.68
C GLY A 93 -20.97 -17.65 10.52
N GLU A 94 -20.68 -16.37 10.34
CA GLU A 94 -19.74 -15.85 9.34
C GLU A 94 -18.63 -15.11 10.06
N CYS A 95 -17.37 -15.44 9.79
CA CYS A 95 -16.23 -14.68 10.32
C CYS A 95 -15.85 -13.62 9.28
N ILE A 96 -15.99 -12.35 9.65
CA ILE A 96 -15.73 -11.22 8.77
C ILE A 96 -14.60 -10.38 9.35
N SER A 97 -13.60 -10.12 8.53
CA SER A 97 -12.52 -9.17 8.77
C SER A 97 -12.41 -8.31 7.52
N LYS A 98 -12.55 -6.99 7.68
CA LYS A 98 -12.69 -6.06 6.55
C LYS A 98 -11.35 -5.41 6.28
N ASP A 99 -11.27 -4.73 5.14
CA ASP A 99 -10.33 -3.61 4.99
C ASP A 99 -8.83 -3.98 4.97
N SER A 100 -8.51 -5.24 4.66
CA SER A 100 -7.14 -5.77 4.51
C SER A 100 -6.51 -5.39 3.17
N TYR A 101 -5.19 -5.22 3.15
CA TYR A 101 -4.40 -5.33 1.93
C TYR A 101 -2.99 -5.85 2.26
N PRO A 102 -2.52 -6.94 1.64
CA PRO A 102 -3.26 -7.86 0.77
C PRO A 102 -4.37 -8.61 1.55
N ASP A 103 -5.13 -9.44 0.84
CA ASP A 103 -6.11 -10.32 1.48
C ASP A 103 -5.44 -11.28 2.47
N GLY A 104 -6.07 -11.44 3.63
CA GLY A 104 -5.60 -12.33 4.69
C GLY A 104 -6.33 -13.67 4.70
N ASN A 105 -5.84 -14.59 5.54
CA ASN A 105 -6.48 -15.88 5.78
C ASN A 105 -7.38 -15.84 7.02
N ILE A 106 -8.54 -16.49 6.95
CA ILE A 106 -9.43 -16.71 8.10
C ILE A 106 -9.19 -18.10 8.68
N THR A 107 -8.95 -18.17 9.99
CA THR A 107 -8.79 -19.44 10.73
C THR A 107 -9.84 -19.52 11.82
N TRP A 108 -10.51 -20.67 11.93
CA TRP A 108 -11.47 -20.96 12.99
C TRP A 108 -10.81 -21.81 14.07
N TYR A 109 -11.19 -21.56 15.33
CA TYR A 109 -10.72 -22.31 16.48
C TYR A 109 -11.90 -22.83 17.29
N ARG A 110 -11.77 -24.04 17.84
CA ARG A 110 -12.69 -24.62 18.83
C ARG A 110 -11.90 -24.92 20.09
N ASN A 111 -12.27 -24.28 21.21
CA ASN A 111 -11.57 -24.42 22.48
C ASN A 111 -10.06 -24.12 22.39
N GLY A 112 -9.70 -23.11 21.59
CA GLY A 112 -8.30 -22.69 21.40
C GLY A 112 -7.46 -23.61 20.51
N LYS A 113 -8.07 -24.54 19.78
CA LYS A 113 -7.42 -25.43 18.82
C LYS A 113 -8.06 -25.34 17.45
#